data_AF-A0AAW2SU52-F1
#
_entry.id   AF-A0AAW2SU52-F1
#
_cell.length_a   1.000
_cell.length_b   1.000
_cell.length_c   1.000
_cell.angle_alpha   90.00
_cell.angle_beta   90.00
_cell.angle_gamma   90.00
#
_symmetry.space_group_name_H-M   'P 1'
#
loop_
_entity.id
_entity.type
_entity.pdbx_description
1 polymer ?
#
loop_
_entity_poly.entity_id
_entity_poly.type
_entity_poly.pdbx_seq_one_letter_code
_entity_poly.pdbx_strand_id
1 'polypeptide(L)'
;MDFACKMFISWQQKAVEHTVTKYSHSQQSTSVVTRRQNGHGINTHVVKISNRECSCSKWNQFGIPYSHAQKVCGAYNISVASIVKDYNDLMAYNNTYSKHFESVQSEDYWDDLNFQLVHNSTIRISTRPGRNQTTRIPNEMDWRQTRARQEAQQQGDSSIQENMPEEDC
;
A
#
# COMPACT_ATOMS: atom_id res chain seq x y z
N MET A 1 5.25 4.78 -13.38
CA MET A 1 4.47 3.93 -14.32
C MET A 1 5.05 2.52 -14.51
N ASP A 2 6.35 2.30 -14.35
CA ASP A 2 7.01 1.03 -14.72
C ASP A 2 6.66 -0.19 -13.82
N PHE A 3 6.40 0.02 -12.52
CA PHE A 3 6.15 -1.08 -11.57
C PHE A 3 4.89 -1.90 -11.87
N ALA A 4 3.75 -1.24 -12.13
CA ALA A 4 2.47 -1.90 -12.41
C ALA A 4 2.51 -2.69 -13.72
N CYS A 5 3.13 -2.13 -14.77
CA CYS A 5 3.30 -2.80 -16.06
C CYS A 5 4.19 -4.05 -15.93
N LYS A 6 5.31 -3.97 -15.20
CA LYS A 6 6.17 -5.13 -14.90
C LYS A 6 5.41 -6.24 -14.18
N MET A 7 4.63 -5.88 -13.16
CA MET A 7 3.77 -6.82 -12.43
C MET A 7 2.77 -7.49 -13.36
N PHE A 8 2.06 -6.70 -14.18
CA PHE A 8 1.07 -7.19 -15.13
C PHE A 8 1.66 -8.22 -16.11
N ILE A 9 2.82 -7.92 -16.71
CA ILE A 9 3.51 -8.81 -17.64
C ILE A 9 3.96 -10.10 -16.94
N SER A 10 4.53 -9.99 -15.74
CA SER A 10 4.97 -11.16 -14.96
C SER A 10 3.80 -12.09 -14.62
N TRP A 11 2.63 -11.53 -14.33
CA TRP A 11 1.43 -12.31 -14.03
C TRP A 11 0.83 -12.92 -15.29
N GLN A 12 0.95 -12.24 -16.43
CA GLN A 12 0.50 -12.75 -17.72
C GLN A 12 1.30 -13.98 -18.12
N GLN A 13 2.63 -13.96 -17.91
CA GLN A 13 3.48 -15.13 -18.10
C GLN A 13 3.05 -16.31 -17.22
N LYS A 14 2.77 -16.04 -15.93
CA LYS A 14 2.26 -17.06 -14.99
C LYS A 14 0.89 -17.59 -15.38
N ALA A 15 0.05 -16.76 -16.01
CA ALA A 15 -1.30 -17.15 -16.42
C ALA A 15 -1.29 -18.28 -17.47
N VAL A 16 -0.25 -18.35 -18.30
CA VAL A 16 -0.10 -19.38 -19.35
C VAL A 16 -0.17 -20.78 -18.77
N GLU A 17 0.46 -21.01 -17.61
CA GLU A 17 0.53 -22.32 -16.94
C GLU A 17 -0.79 -22.74 -16.26
N HIS A 18 -1.74 -21.83 -16.10
CA HIS A 18 -3.01 -22.13 -15.45
C HIS A 18 -4.01 -22.72 -16.43
N THR A 19 -4.96 -23.50 -15.91
CA THR A 19 -6.01 -24.14 -16.72
C THR A 19 -7.39 -23.74 -16.21
N VAL A 20 -8.25 -23.28 -17.10
CA VAL A 20 -9.67 -23.03 -16.78
C VAL A 20 -10.39 -24.37 -16.79
N THR A 21 -11.18 -24.65 -15.75
CA THR A 21 -11.81 -25.97 -15.59
C THR A 21 -13.33 -25.94 -15.64
N LYS A 22 -13.98 -25.02 -14.93
CA LYS A 22 -15.43 -25.01 -14.78
C LYS A 22 -15.97 -23.58 -14.83
N TYR A 23 -17.16 -23.44 -15.40
CA TYR A 23 -17.95 -22.22 -15.34
C TYR A 23 -19.26 -22.49 -14.59
N SER A 24 -19.61 -21.62 -13.66
CA SER A 24 -20.86 -21.65 -12.91
C SER A 24 -21.74 -20.49 -13.34
N HIS A 25 -22.85 -20.80 -14.01
CA HIS A 25 -23.82 -19.80 -14.47
C HIS A 25 -24.52 -19.09 -13.31
N SER A 26 -24.93 -19.83 -12.27
CA SER A 26 -25.66 -19.27 -11.12
C SER A 26 -24.83 -18.26 -10.32
N GLN A 27 -23.52 -18.47 -10.24
CA GLN A 27 -22.59 -17.59 -9.51
C GLN A 27 -21.80 -16.64 -10.42
N GLN A 28 -22.00 -16.74 -11.74
CA GLN A 28 -21.19 -16.06 -12.77
C GLN A 28 -19.69 -16.15 -12.50
N SER A 29 -19.23 -17.35 -12.12
CA SER A 29 -17.88 -17.57 -11.62
C SER A 29 -17.15 -18.67 -12.38
N THR A 30 -15.85 -18.51 -12.57
CA THR A 30 -14.99 -19.45 -13.30
C THR A 30 -13.93 -20.03 -12.39
N SER A 31 -13.75 -21.35 -12.43
CA SER A 31 -12.69 -22.05 -11.71
C SER A 31 -11.43 -22.15 -12.55
N VAL A 32 -10.30 -21.82 -11.93
CA VAL A 32 -8.96 -21.87 -12.51
C VAL A 32 -8.10 -22.75 -11.63
N VAL A 33 -7.43 -23.72 -12.25
CA VAL A 33 -6.48 -24.60 -11.57
C VAL A 33 -5.07 -24.10 -11.87
N THR A 34 -4.27 -23.91 -10.81
CA THR A 34 -2.86 -23.53 -10.94
C THR A 34 -1.98 -24.76 -11.02
N ARG A 35 -0.96 -24.71 -11.87
CA ARG A 35 0.06 -25.76 -11.93
C ARG A 35 0.86 -25.82 -10.63
N ARG A 36 1.33 -27.03 -10.26
CA ARG A 36 2.26 -27.20 -9.13
C ARG A 36 3.53 -26.39 -9.38
N GLN A 37 3.87 -25.50 -8.47
CA GLN A 37 5.16 -24.84 -8.44
C GLN A 37 5.82 -25.07 -7.07
N ASN A 38 7.09 -25.46 -7.10
CA ASN A 38 8.01 -25.51 -5.95
C ASN A 38 7.46 -26.25 -4.70
N GLY A 39 6.92 -27.46 -4.88
CA GLY A 39 6.44 -28.30 -3.76
C GLY A 39 5.07 -27.91 -3.20
N HIS A 40 4.45 -26.83 -3.68
CA HIS A 40 3.07 -26.51 -3.36
C HIS A 40 2.08 -27.31 -4.22
N GLY A 41 0.96 -27.71 -3.59
CA GLY A 41 -0.11 -28.48 -4.23
C GLY A 41 -0.81 -27.73 -5.38
N ILE A 42 -1.65 -28.47 -6.11
CA ILE A 42 -2.53 -27.90 -7.13
C ILE A 42 -3.64 -27.15 -6.41
N ASN A 43 -3.75 -25.84 -6.65
CA ASN A 43 -4.79 -25.01 -6.04
C ASN A 43 -5.86 -24.69 -7.08
N THR A 44 -7.12 -24.69 -6.62
CA THR A 44 -8.26 -24.22 -7.43
C THR A 44 -8.68 -22.85 -6.90
N HIS A 45 -8.73 -21.87 -7.81
CA HIS A 45 -9.19 -20.52 -7.52
C HIS A 45 -10.48 -20.23 -8.27
N VAL A 46 -11.37 -19.46 -7.64
CA VAL A 46 -12.62 -19.01 -8.24
C VAL A 46 -12.45 -17.55 -8.63
N VAL A 47 -12.80 -17.21 -9.86
CA VAL A 47 -12.70 -15.87 -10.44
C VAL A 47 -14.10 -15.40 -10.82
N LYS A 48 -14.47 -14.20 -10.37
CA LYS A 48 -15.71 -13.51 -10.73
C LYS A 48 -15.34 -12.24 -11.49
N ILE A 49 -15.46 -12.29 -12.82
CA ILE A 49 -15.02 -11.19 -13.69
C ILE A 49 -15.89 -9.94 -13.50
N SER A 50 -17.20 -10.11 -13.38
CA SER A 50 -18.16 -9.02 -13.14
C SER A 50 -17.83 -8.21 -11.88
N ASN A 51 -17.47 -8.90 -10.80
CA ASN A 51 -17.10 -8.28 -9.53
C ASN A 51 -15.63 -7.86 -9.46
N ARG A 52 -14.82 -8.17 -10.49
CA ARG A 52 -13.36 -7.98 -10.49
C ARG A 52 -12.68 -8.64 -9.28
N GLU A 53 -13.08 -9.88 -8.98
CA GLU A 53 -12.68 -10.63 -7.79
C GLU A 53 -12.05 -11.99 -8.11
N CYS A 54 -11.15 -12.42 -7.24
CA CYS A 54 -10.58 -13.77 -7.24
C CYS A 54 -10.47 -14.28 -5.81
N SER A 55 -10.70 -15.58 -5.59
CA SER A 55 -10.63 -16.21 -4.26
C SER A 55 -9.26 -16.14 -3.60
N CYS A 56 -8.20 -15.78 -4.34
CA CYS A 56 -6.89 -15.51 -3.76
C CYS A 56 -6.75 -14.10 -3.15
N SER A 57 -7.77 -13.25 -3.27
CA SER A 57 -7.84 -11.86 -2.79
C SER A 57 -6.78 -10.89 -3.33
N LYS A 58 -5.77 -11.37 -4.06
CA LYS A 58 -4.69 -10.55 -4.63
C LYS A 58 -5.22 -9.48 -5.59
N TRP A 59 -6.21 -9.83 -6.41
CA TRP A 59 -6.82 -8.85 -7.32
C TRP A 59 -7.51 -7.71 -6.55
N ASN A 60 -8.19 -8.03 -5.45
CA ASN A 60 -8.81 -7.00 -4.62
C ASN A 60 -7.76 -6.07 -3.99
N GLN A 61 -6.65 -6.63 -3.54
CA GLN A 61 -5.54 -5.92 -2.88
C GLN A 61 -4.76 -5.00 -3.82
N PHE A 62 -4.35 -5.50 -4.99
CA PHE A 62 -3.51 -4.72 -5.92
C PHE A 62 -4.35 -3.88 -6.90
N GLY A 63 -5.61 -4.26 -7.15
CA GLY A 63 -6.48 -3.64 -8.15
C GLY A 63 -6.12 -3.92 -9.60
N ILE A 64 -5.06 -4.69 -9.83
CA ILE A 64 -4.62 -5.17 -11.13
C ILE A 64 -4.98 -6.66 -11.24
N PRO A 65 -5.55 -7.13 -12.35
CA PRO A 65 -5.89 -8.54 -12.54
C PRO A 65 -4.66 -9.45 -12.36
N TYR A 66 -4.76 -10.40 -11.43
CA TYR A 66 -3.71 -11.40 -11.21
C TYR A 66 -3.74 -12.50 -12.28
N SER A 67 -2.75 -13.39 -12.28
CA SER A 67 -2.61 -14.47 -13.27
C SER A 67 -3.86 -15.34 -13.46
N HIS A 68 -4.65 -15.59 -12.41
CA HIS A 68 -5.92 -16.33 -12.53
C HIS A 68 -6.97 -15.56 -13.35
N ALA A 69 -7.12 -14.26 -13.10
CA ALA A 69 -8.07 -13.41 -13.79
C ALA A 69 -7.66 -13.22 -15.25
N GLN A 70 -6.37 -13.02 -15.51
CA GLN A 70 -5.82 -12.93 -16.86
C GLN A 70 -6.07 -14.21 -17.67
N LYS A 71 -5.92 -15.39 -17.04
CA LYS A 71 -6.22 -16.67 -17.71
C LYS A 71 -7.70 -16.78 -18.08
N VAL A 72 -8.59 -16.39 -17.19
CA VAL A 72 -10.04 -16.41 -17.42
C VAL A 72 -10.43 -15.43 -18.52
N CYS A 73 -9.88 -14.22 -18.51
CA CYS A 73 -10.09 -13.25 -19.58
C CYS A 73 -9.64 -13.77 -20.94
N GLY A 74 -8.47 -14.41 -21.02
CA GLY A 74 -8.01 -15.05 -22.25
C GLY A 74 -8.93 -16.17 -22.74
N ALA A 75 -9.52 -16.96 -21.83
CA ALA A 75 -10.46 -18.02 -22.18
C ALA A 75 -11.80 -17.48 -22.73
N TYR A 76 -12.24 -16.30 -22.27
CA TYR A 76 -13.50 -15.67 -22.70
C TYR A 76 -13.32 -14.56 -23.73
N ASN A 77 -12.11 -14.35 -24.27
CA ASN A 77 -11.78 -13.23 -25.16
C ASN A 77 -12.17 -11.86 -24.58
N ILE A 78 -12.09 -11.69 -23.26
CA ILE A 78 -12.33 -10.43 -22.58
C ILE A 78 -11.02 -9.65 -22.51
N SER A 79 -11.05 -8.37 -22.87
CA SER A 79 -9.89 -7.50 -22.72
C SER A 79 -9.52 -7.37 -21.24
N VAL A 80 -8.29 -7.76 -20.88
CA VAL A 80 -7.80 -7.67 -19.49
C VAL A 80 -7.76 -6.21 -19.01
N ALA A 81 -7.52 -5.26 -19.91
CA ALA A 81 -7.52 -3.83 -19.56
C ALA A 81 -8.90 -3.37 -19.05
N SER A 82 -9.99 -3.93 -19.59
CA SER A 82 -11.37 -3.54 -19.23
C SER A 82 -11.79 -3.94 -17.81
N ILE A 83 -11.04 -4.83 -17.16
CA ILE A 83 -11.34 -5.35 -15.82
C ILE A 83 -10.37 -4.81 -14.76
N VAL A 84 -9.41 -3.95 -15.14
CA VAL A 84 -8.56 -3.24 -14.19
C VAL A 84 -9.45 -2.36 -13.31
N LYS A 85 -9.20 -2.29 -12.00
CA LYS A 85 -9.99 -1.41 -11.13
C LYS A 85 -9.74 0.05 -11.46
N ASP A 86 -10.77 0.87 -11.29
CA ASP A 86 -10.80 2.25 -11.80
C ASP A 86 -9.65 3.12 -11.28
N TYR A 87 -9.19 2.92 -10.03
CA TYR A 87 -8.05 3.66 -9.48
C TYR A 87 -6.69 3.34 -10.12
N ASN A 88 -6.58 2.23 -10.87
CA ASN A 88 -5.40 1.87 -11.65
C ASN A 88 -5.62 2.06 -13.16
N ASP A 89 -6.79 2.54 -13.58
CA ASP A 89 -7.07 2.78 -14.98
C ASP A 89 -6.37 4.08 -15.44
N LEU A 90 -5.66 3.99 -16.57
CA LEU A 90 -4.96 5.12 -17.17
C LEU A 90 -5.92 6.22 -17.61
N MET A 91 -7.11 5.84 -18.07
CA MET A 91 -8.13 6.82 -18.47
C MET A 91 -8.66 7.57 -17.25
N ALA A 92 -8.95 6.86 -16.15
CA ALA A 92 -9.34 7.49 -14.89
C ALA A 92 -8.25 8.41 -14.32
N TYR A 93 -6.99 7.99 -14.38
CA TYR A 93 -5.85 8.83 -13.99
C TYR A 93 -5.78 10.11 -14.84
N ASN A 94 -5.80 9.99 -16.17
CA ASN A 94 -5.78 11.14 -17.07
C ASN A 94 -6.96 12.06 -16.83
N ASN A 95 -8.17 11.52 -16.64
CA ASN A 95 -9.36 12.32 -16.35
C ASN A 95 -9.24 13.08 -15.03
N THR A 96 -8.65 12.46 -13.99
CA THR A 96 -8.43 13.10 -12.69
C THR A 96 -7.54 14.33 -12.80
N TYR A 97 -6.50 14.27 -13.64
CA TYR A 97 -5.56 15.37 -13.87
C TYR A 97 -5.81 16.18 -15.15
N SER A 98 -6.90 15.89 -15.87
CA SER A 98 -7.26 16.60 -17.11
C SER A 98 -7.68 18.04 -16.86
N LYS A 99 -8.18 18.31 -15.65
CA LYS A 99 -8.53 19.66 -15.22
C LYS A 99 -7.26 20.45 -15.01
N HIS A 100 -7.24 21.64 -15.62
CA HIS A 100 -6.19 22.61 -15.38
C HIS A 100 -6.42 23.20 -13.99
N PHE A 101 -5.38 23.22 -13.18
CA PHE A 101 -5.37 24.10 -12.03
C PHE A 101 -5.14 25.51 -12.57
N GLU A 102 -6.05 26.43 -12.27
CA GLU A 102 -5.77 27.85 -12.49
C GLU A 102 -4.52 28.20 -11.67
N SER A 103 -3.62 28.98 -12.26
CA SER A 103 -2.51 29.53 -11.49
C SER A 103 -3.06 30.28 -10.30
N VAL A 104 -2.44 30.10 -9.13
CA VAL A 104 -2.70 30.98 -7.99
C VAL A 104 -2.50 32.42 -8.49
N GLN A 105 -3.50 33.28 -8.26
CA GLN A 105 -3.45 34.68 -8.67
C GLN A 105 -2.25 35.37 -8.01
N SER A 106 -1.78 36.49 -8.58
CA SER A 106 -0.74 37.32 -7.94
C SER A 106 -1.11 37.59 -6.49
N GLU A 107 -0.11 37.71 -5.61
CA GLU A 107 -0.29 38.04 -4.20
C GLU A 107 -1.12 39.32 -4.01
N ASP A 108 -1.06 40.23 -4.99
CA ASP A 108 -1.87 41.47 -5.04
C ASP A 108 -3.39 41.24 -5.03
N TYR A 109 -3.85 40.04 -5.40
CA TYR A 109 -5.27 39.65 -5.41
C TYR A 109 -5.69 38.89 -4.16
N TRP A 110 -4.78 38.66 -3.22
CA TRP A 110 -5.09 37.91 -2.01
C TRP A 110 -5.70 38.86 -0.98
N ASP A 111 -6.71 38.38 -0.25
CA ASP A 111 -7.28 39.16 0.84
C ASP A 111 -6.22 39.38 1.93
N ASP A 112 -6.23 40.57 2.54
CA ASP A 112 -5.41 40.85 3.71
C ASP A 112 -5.69 39.82 4.81
N LEU A 113 -4.65 39.08 5.17
CA LEU A 113 -4.77 38.04 6.20
C LEU A 113 -5.07 38.72 7.55
N ASN A 114 -6.27 38.50 8.08
CA ASN A 114 -6.66 38.93 9.42
C ASN A 114 -6.09 38.03 10.54
N PHE A 115 -5.21 37.09 10.18
CA PHE A 115 -4.54 36.18 11.10
C PHE A 115 -3.05 36.14 10.81
N GLN A 116 -2.26 35.92 11.86
CA GLN A 116 -0.84 35.64 11.71
C GLN A 116 -0.64 34.14 11.58
N LEU A 117 -0.01 33.70 10.48
CA LEU A 117 0.42 32.32 10.34
C LEU A 117 1.64 32.08 11.24
N VAL A 118 1.41 31.60 12.46
CA VAL A 118 2.49 31.28 13.41
C VAL A 118 2.92 29.83 13.20
N HIS A 119 4.06 29.61 12.54
CA HIS A 119 4.68 28.29 12.59
C HIS A 119 5.35 28.08 13.95
N ASN A 120 5.29 26.87 14.51
CA ASN A 120 6.12 26.55 15.66
C ASN A 120 7.58 26.47 15.21
N SER A 121 8.39 27.46 15.59
CA SER A 121 9.81 27.55 15.21
C SER A 121 10.62 26.33 15.66
N THR A 122 10.23 25.64 16.72
CA THR A 122 10.92 24.45 17.22
C THR A 122 10.61 23.18 16.43
N ILE A 123 9.56 23.18 15.61
CA ILE A 123 9.22 22.04 14.76
C ILE A 123 10.19 22.01 13.57
N ARG A 124 11.06 20.99 13.53
CA ARG A 124 12.00 20.70 12.43
C ARG A 124 13.14 21.72 12.25
N ILE A 125 13.61 22.39 13.31
CA ILE A 125 14.94 23.01 13.26
C ILE A 125 15.95 21.87 13.07
N SER A 126 16.54 21.79 11.88
CA SER A 126 17.68 20.92 11.70
C SER A 126 18.88 21.56 12.38
N THR A 127 19.49 20.86 13.34
CA THR A 127 20.80 21.25 13.86
C THR A 127 21.93 20.88 12.90
N ARG A 128 21.64 20.20 11.77
CA ARG A 128 22.62 19.74 10.79
C ARG A 128 22.26 20.20 9.38
N PRO A 129 23.24 20.45 8.49
CA PRO A 129 22.96 20.69 7.08
C PRO A 129 22.26 19.49 6.45
N GLY A 130 21.17 19.72 5.72
CA GLY A 130 20.46 18.70 4.95
C GLY A 130 19.04 18.41 5.41
N ARG A 131 18.38 17.45 4.75
CA ARG A 131 17.00 17.07 5.04
C ARG A 131 16.94 16.33 6.38
N ASN A 132 16.21 16.89 7.34
CA ASN A 132 15.88 16.19 8.58
C ASN A 132 15.28 14.81 8.28
N GLN A 133 15.97 13.74 8.70
CA GLN A 133 15.49 12.37 8.60
C GLN A 133 14.49 12.05 9.72
N THR A 134 13.45 12.86 9.87
CA THR A 134 12.33 12.52 10.75
C THR A 134 11.06 12.39 9.90
N THR A 135 10.51 11.18 9.88
CA THR A 135 9.36 10.83 9.03
C THR A 135 8.02 11.17 9.67
N ARG A 136 7.98 11.42 10.99
CA ARG A 136 6.74 11.71 11.71
C ARG A 136 6.98 12.65 12.89
N ILE A 137 6.13 13.66 13.02
CA ILE A 137 6.04 14.51 14.22
C ILE A 137 5.28 13.72 15.30
N PRO A 138 5.82 13.54 16.51
CA PRO A 138 5.15 12.78 17.55
C PRO A 138 3.86 13.49 18.01
N ASN A 139 2.82 12.71 18.29
CA ASN A 139 1.55 13.20 18.83
C ASN A 139 1.32 12.69 20.26
N GLU A 140 0.21 13.08 20.88
CA GLU A 140 -0.12 12.76 22.28
C GLU A 140 -0.19 11.24 22.57
N MET A 141 -0.49 10.41 21.56
CA MET A 141 -0.48 8.94 21.72
C MET A 141 0.95 8.38 21.87
N ASP A 142 1.94 9.04 21.27
CA ASP A 142 3.36 8.65 21.36
C ASP A 142 3.96 8.97 22.74
N TRP A 143 3.34 9.90 23.49
CA TRP A 143 3.81 10.27 24.83
C TRP A 143 3.68 9.12 25.82
N ARG A 144 2.61 8.30 25.70
CA ARG A 144 2.41 7.12 26.55
C ARG A 144 3.50 6.07 26.33
N GLN A 145 3.85 5.81 25.06
CA GLN A 145 4.91 4.86 24.73
C GLN A 145 6.28 5.38 25.15
N THR A 146 6.53 6.69 24.98
CA THR A 146 7.78 7.32 25.40
C THR A 146 7.96 7.24 26.93
N ARG A 147 6.90 7.54 27.68
CA ARG A 147 6.93 7.49 29.15
C ARG A 147 7.15 6.06 29.67
N ALA A 148 6.44 5.08 29.12
CA ALA A 148 6.62 3.68 29.47
C ALA A 148 8.05 3.18 29.20
N ARG A 149 8.68 3.63 28.11
CA ARG A 149 10.10 3.31 27.83
C ARG A 149 11.05 3.96 28.83
N GLN A 150 10.80 5.20 29.21
CA GLN A 150 11.62 5.92 30.20
C GLN A 150 11.48 5.30 31.60
N GLU A 151 10.29 4.85 31.97
CA GLU A 151 10.03 4.15 33.24
C GLU A 151 10.75 2.80 33.26
N ALA A 152 10.69 2.03 32.17
CA ALA A 152 11.41 0.76 32.05
C ALA A 152 12.94 0.93 32.09
N GLN A 153 13.47 2.01 31.51
CA GLN A 153 14.91 2.33 31.56
C GLN A 153 15.35 2.72 32.99
N GLN A 154 14.58 3.56 33.67
CA GLN A 154 14.87 3.94 35.07
C GLN A 154 14.82 2.74 36.02
N GLN A 155 13.84 1.85 35.84
CA GLN A 155 13.76 0.60 36.61
C GLN A 155 14.94 -0.33 36.33
N GLY A 156 15.40 -0.39 35.07
CA GLY A 156 16.59 -1.15 34.70
C GLY A 156 17.88 -0.61 35.34
N ASP A 157 18.08 0.70 35.32
CA ASP A 157 19.27 1.35 35.90
C ASP A 157 19.27 1.29 37.44
N SER A 158 18.10 1.43 38.10
CA SER A 158 18.00 1.27 39.56
C SER A 158 18.26 -0.18 40.00
N SER A 159 17.87 -1.17 39.19
CA SER A 159 18.17 -2.59 39.44
C SER A 159 19.66 -2.91 39.32
N ILE A 160 20.39 -2.19 38.48
CA ILE A 160 21.85 -2.35 38.30
C ILE A 160 22.60 -1.70 39.48
N GLN A 161 22.11 -0.59 40.03
CA GLN A 161 22.71 0.08 41.19
C GLN A 161 22.53 -0.70 42.51
N GLU A 162 21.42 -1.43 42.69
CA GLU A 162 21.19 -2.27 43.88
C GLU A 162 22.03 -3.57 43.90
N ASN A 163 22.63 -3.96 42.78
CA ASN A 163 23.45 -5.19 42.66
C ASN A 163 24.96 -4.91 42.55
N MET A 164 25.43 -3.77 43.05
CA MET A 164 26.87 -3.53 43.20
C MET A 164 27.34 -4.17 44.53
N PRO A 165 28.22 -5.18 44.52
CA PRO A 165 28.67 -5.81 45.76
C PRO A 165 29.43 -4.78 46.60
N GLU A 166 29.11 -4.72 47.90
CA GLU A 166 29.92 -3.98 48.88
C GLU A 166 31.33 -4.61 48.88
N GLU A 167 32.31 -3.85 48.40
CA GLU A 167 33.73 -4.21 48.49
C GLU A 167 34.15 -4.07 49.96
N ASP A 168 34.25 -5.20 50.66
CA ASP A 168 34.87 -5.30 52.00
C ASP A 168 36.39 -5.09 51.88
N CYS A 169 36.88 -3.95 52.38
CA CYS A 169 38.13 -3.83 53.17
C CYS A 169 38.21 -2.49 53.91
#